data_AF-A0A523T6Y6-F1
#
_entry.id   AF-A0A523T6Y6-F1
#
_cell.length_a   1.000
_cell.length_b   1.000
_cell.length_c   1.000
_cell.angle_alpha   90.00
_cell.angle_beta   90.00
_cell.angle_gamma   90.00
#
_symmetry.space_group_name_H-M   'P 1'
#
loop_
_entity.id
_entity.type
_entity.pdbx_description
1 polymer ?
#
loop_
_entity_poly.entity_id
_entity_poly.type
_entity_poly.pdbx_seq_one_letter_code
_entity_poly.pdbx_strand_id
1 'polypeptide(L)'
;MNEEQRKLYPECAKLDDNWDAYVALQHFFQWLRSKKMTICKLFGKDKEYQEFCPITKNAVELAYEYLGIDATKLERERRVMLEEVRKRNASEKK
;
A
#
# COMPACT_ATOMS: atom_id res chain seq x y z
N MET A 1 -0.32 16.31 -6.19
CA MET A 1 0.39 17.04 -5.11
C MET A 1 1.36 18.08 -5.69
N ASN A 2 1.65 19.19 -4.99
CA ASN A 2 2.70 20.13 -5.41
C ASN A 2 4.11 19.62 -5.06
N GLU A 3 5.17 20.28 -5.52
CA GLU A 3 6.55 19.80 -5.34
C GLU A 3 6.98 19.74 -3.86
N GLU A 4 6.59 20.72 -3.05
CA GLU A 4 6.89 20.75 -1.61
C GLU A 4 6.20 19.60 -0.86
N GLN A 5 4.93 19.34 -1.17
CA GLN A 5 4.18 18.21 -0.62
C GLN A 5 4.81 16.88 -1.01
N ARG A 6 5.32 16.75 -2.25
CA ARG A 6 5.98 15.51 -2.71
C ARG A 6 7.30 15.25 -1.98
N LYS A 7 8.02 16.30 -1.57
CA LYS A 7 9.20 16.18 -0.70
C LYS A 7 8.85 15.80 0.74
N LEU A 8 7.73 16.33 1.25
CA LEU A 8 7.28 16.09 2.63
C LEU A 8 6.61 14.71 2.82
N TYR A 9 5.89 14.22 1.80
CA TYR A 9 5.20 12.93 1.81
C TYR A 9 5.63 12.06 0.63
N PRO A 10 6.89 11.58 0.62
CA PRO A 10 7.46 10.87 -0.52
C PRO A 10 6.78 9.52 -0.81
N GLU A 11 6.28 8.77 0.19
CA GLU A 11 5.58 7.51 -0.07
C GLU A 11 4.16 7.75 -0.60
N CYS A 12 3.47 8.79 -0.09
CA CYS A 12 2.21 9.24 -0.68
C CYS A 12 2.40 9.68 -2.14
N ALA A 13 3.47 10.42 -2.44
CA ALA A 13 3.79 10.84 -3.79
C ALA A 13 4.09 9.66 -4.72
N LYS A 14 4.86 8.66 -4.25
CA LYS A 14 5.09 7.42 -5.02
C LYS A 14 3.79 6.69 -5.32
N LEU A 15 2.87 6.62 -4.35
CA LEU A 15 1.57 5.98 -4.57
C LEU A 15 0.73 6.75 -5.59
N ASP A 16 0.73 8.08 -5.52
CA ASP A 16 0.05 8.98 -6.48
C ASP A 16 0.61 8.77 -7.90
N ASP A 17 1.93 8.71 -8.05
CA ASP A 17 2.62 8.46 -9.32
C ASP A 17 2.32 7.06 -9.91
N ASN A 18 2.04 6.09 -9.04
CA ASN A 18 1.76 4.70 -9.43
C ASN A 18 0.28 4.35 -9.27
N TRP A 19 -0.62 5.34 -9.21
CA TRP A 19 -2.02 5.11 -8.86
C TRP A 19 -2.70 4.13 -9.81
N ASP A 20 -2.51 4.29 -11.12
CA ASP A 20 -3.11 3.41 -12.12
C ASP A 20 -2.62 1.96 -11.99
N ALA A 21 -1.32 1.77 -11.74
CA ALA A 21 -0.73 0.45 -11.52
C ALA A 21 -1.26 -0.18 -10.22
N TYR A 22 -1.37 0.62 -9.15
CA TYR A 22 -1.95 0.18 -7.88
C TYR A 22 -3.42 -0.26 -8.05
N VAL A 23 -4.23 0.53 -8.74
CA VAL A 23 -5.64 0.22 -9.04
C VAL A 23 -5.76 -1.06 -9.87
N ALA A 24 -4.92 -1.22 -10.91
CA ALA A 24 -4.89 -2.44 -11.71
C ALA A 24 -4.54 -3.68 -10.86
N LEU A 25 -3.58 -3.58 -9.95
CA LEU A 25 -3.24 -4.66 -9.01
C LEU A 25 -4.40 -4.99 -8.08
N GLN A 26 -5.10 -3.98 -7.53
CA GLN A 26 -6.28 -4.22 -6.68
C GLN A 26 -7.40 -4.95 -7.44
N HIS A 27 -7.68 -4.55 -8.69
CA HIS A 27 -8.66 -5.25 -9.53
C HIS A 27 -8.23 -6.68 -9.86
N PHE A 28 -6.95 -6.90 -10.14
CA PHE A 28 -6.41 -8.23 -10.36
C PHE A 28 -6.57 -9.14 -9.13
N PHE A 29 -6.26 -8.63 -7.93
CA PHE A 29 -6.46 -9.38 -6.69
C PHE A 29 -7.95 -9.65 -6.40
N GLN A 30 -8.82 -8.70 -6.71
CA GLN A 30 -10.27 -8.91 -6.62
C GLN A 30 -10.74 -10.01 -7.59
N TRP A 31 -10.24 -10.00 -8.84
CA TRP A 31 -10.52 -11.04 -9.81
C TRP A 31 -10.04 -12.41 -9.34
N LEU A 32 -8.82 -12.52 -8.78
CA LEU A 32 -8.32 -13.78 -8.21
C LEU A 32 -9.22 -14.31 -7.09
N ARG A 33 -9.67 -13.44 -6.18
CA ARG A 33 -10.62 -13.81 -5.13
C ARG A 33 -11.93 -14.34 -5.70
N SER A 34 -12.43 -13.76 -6.79
CA SER A 34 -13.62 -14.26 -7.51
C SER A 34 -13.42 -15.68 -8.06
N LYS A 35 -12.17 -16.08 -8.32
CA LYS A 35 -11.76 -17.43 -8.72
C LYS A 35 -11.40 -18.33 -7.55
N LYS A 36 -11.62 -17.89 -6.30
CA LYS A 36 -11.18 -18.57 -5.05
C LYS A 36 -9.66 -18.79 -5.00
N MET A 37 -8.89 -17.88 -5.61
CA MET A 37 -7.43 -17.89 -5.64
C MET A 37 -6.88 -16.69 -4.85
N THR A 38 -5.70 -16.87 -4.24
CA THR A 38 -4.97 -15.80 -3.54
C THR A 38 -3.49 -15.90 -3.88
N ILE A 39 -2.85 -14.77 -4.15
CA ILE A 39 -1.39 -14.70 -4.28
C ILE A 39 -0.79 -14.51 -2.89
N CYS A 40 0.26 -15.29 -2.60
CA CYS A 40 1.03 -15.18 -1.39
C CYS A 40 2.53 -15.29 -1.72
N LYS A 41 3.37 -14.75 -0.84
CA LYS A 41 4.82 -14.98 -0.90
C LYS A 41 5.14 -16.27 -0.14
N LEU A 42 5.74 -17.24 -0.84
CA LEU A 42 6.29 -18.45 -0.24
C LEU A 42 7.62 -18.12 0.45
N PHE A 43 7.83 -18.67 1.65
CA PHE A 43 9.07 -18.54 2.41
C PHE A 43 9.68 -19.93 2.61
N GLY A 44 10.96 -20.11 2.25
CA GLY A 44 11.69 -21.37 2.33
C GLY A 44 12.01 -21.98 0.96
N LYS A 45 13.23 -22.53 0.81
CA LYS A 45 13.68 -23.28 -0.38
C LYS A 45 13.40 -24.79 -0.27
N ASP A 46 12.97 -25.24 0.89
CA ASP A 46 12.87 -26.67 1.20
C ASP A 46 11.51 -27.23 0.80
N LYS A 47 11.54 -28.28 -0.01
CA LYS A 47 10.37 -29.00 -0.54
C LYS A 47 9.47 -29.56 0.57
N GLU A 48 9.98 -29.73 1.79
CA GLU A 48 9.24 -30.26 2.94
C GLU A 48 8.24 -29.26 3.56
N TYR A 49 8.39 -27.96 3.30
CA TYR A 49 7.47 -26.93 3.85
C TYR A 49 6.20 -26.72 3.03
N GLN A 50 5.97 -27.49 1.95
CA GLN A 50 4.77 -27.35 1.12
C GLN A 50 3.46 -27.57 1.90
N GLU A 51 3.47 -28.43 2.94
CA GLU A 51 2.28 -28.73 3.75
C GLU A 51 1.90 -27.61 4.74
N PHE A 52 2.83 -26.73 5.12
CA PHE A 52 2.62 -25.72 6.16
C PHE A 52 2.92 -24.29 5.71
N CYS A 53 2.96 -24.02 4.40
CA CYS A 53 3.28 -22.72 3.79
C CYS A 53 2.66 -21.53 4.54
N PRO A 54 3.40 -20.82 5.42
CA PRO A 54 2.82 -19.69 6.12
C PRO A 54 2.67 -18.56 5.11
N ILE A 55 1.44 -18.14 4.87
CA ILE A 55 1.17 -16.93 4.10
C ILE A 55 1.68 -15.75 4.93
N THR A 56 2.82 -15.19 4.52
CA THR A 56 3.49 -14.13 5.28
C THR A 56 3.07 -12.72 4.85
N LYS A 57 2.53 -12.58 3.64
CA LYS A 57 2.12 -11.28 3.08
C LYS A 57 0.77 -11.36 2.40
N ASN A 58 -0.06 -10.36 2.66
CA ASN A 58 -1.33 -10.17 2.01
C ASN A 58 -1.19 -9.40 0.68
N ALA A 59 -2.27 -9.34 -0.10
CA ALA A 59 -2.29 -8.72 -1.42
C ALA A 59 -1.89 -7.23 -1.42
N VAL A 60 -2.23 -6.47 -0.37
CA VAL A 60 -1.87 -5.05 -0.25
C VAL A 60 -0.38 -4.89 -0.02
N GLU A 61 0.20 -5.71 0.85
CA GLU A 61 1.64 -5.71 1.12
C GLU A 61 2.44 -6.12 -0.11
N LEU A 62 1.92 -7.06 -0.91
CA LEU A 62 2.53 -7.46 -2.18
C LEU A 62 2.48 -6.33 -3.21
N ALA A 63 1.38 -5.57 -3.30
CA ALA A 63 1.32 -4.40 -4.17
C ALA A 63 2.32 -3.33 -3.76
N TYR A 64 2.41 -3.01 -2.46
CA TYR A 64 3.37 -2.01 -1.99
C TYR A 64 4.82 -2.46 -2.19
N GLU A 65 5.14 -3.74 -1.97
CA GLU A 65 6.46 -4.29 -2.29
C GLU A 65 6.78 -4.17 -3.78
N TYR A 66 5.83 -4.51 -4.66
CA TYR A 66 6.00 -4.38 -6.12
C TYR A 66 6.23 -2.94 -6.57
N LEU A 67 5.52 -1.99 -5.96
CA LEU A 67 5.61 -0.56 -6.29
C LEU A 67 6.75 0.17 -5.55
N GLY A 68 7.53 -0.52 -4.71
CA GLY A 68 8.62 0.10 -3.94
C GLY A 68 8.14 1.11 -2.89
N ILE A 69 6.95 0.88 -2.33
CA ILE A 69 6.28 1.72 -1.33
C ILE A 69 6.48 1.11 0.05
N ASP A 70 6.97 1.91 1.00
CA ASP A 70 7.01 1.51 2.42
C ASP A 70 5.64 1.75 3.06
N ALA A 71 4.92 0.66 3.34
CA ALA A 71 3.58 0.69 3.91
C ALA A 71 3.51 1.42 5.27
N THR A 72 4.53 1.25 6.11
CA THR A 72 4.57 1.84 7.47
C THR A 72 4.76 3.35 7.37
N LYS A 73 5.68 3.77 6.50
CA LYS A 73 5.96 5.17 6.26
C LYS A 73 4.79 5.87 5.54
N LEU A 74 4.17 5.21 4.56
CA LEU A 74 2.95 5.68 3.87
C LEU A 74 1.81 5.98 4.86
N GLU A 75 1.52 5.04 5.77
CA GLU A 75 0.45 5.24 6.76
C GLU A 75 0.76 6.41 7.70
N ARG A 76 2.01 6.55 8.12
CA ARG A 76 2.45 7.69 8.93
C ARG A 76 2.25 9.02 8.19
N GLU A 77 2.67 9.09 6.92
CA GLU A 77 2.48 10.29 6.08
C GLU A 77 1.01 10.65 5.92
N ARG A 78 0.13 9.67 5.63
CA ARG A 78 -1.32 9.87 5.54
C ARG A 78 -1.92 10.44 6.83
N ARG A 79 -1.49 9.95 7.99
CA ARG A 79 -1.97 10.47 9.29
C ARG A 79 -1.59 11.94 9.49
N VAL A 80 -0.36 12.31 9.16
CA VAL A 80 0.10 13.71 9.25
C VAL A 80 -0.74 14.59 8.31
N MET A 81 -0.94 14.18 7.05
CA MET A 81 -1.79 14.92 6.11
C MET A 81 -3.22 15.10 6.64
N LEU A 82 -3.82 14.06 7.25
CA LEU A 82 -5.15 14.14 7.85
C LEU A 82 -5.20 15.10 9.03
N GLU A 83 -4.18 15.11 9.89
CA GLU A 83 -4.10 16.04 11.02
C GLU A 83 -3.98 17.50 10.55
N GLU A 84 -3.21 17.76 9.50
CA GLU A 84 -3.09 19.09 8.91
C GLU A 84 -4.41 19.58 8.32
N VAL A 85 -5.14 18.72 7.60
CA VAL A 85 -6.48 19.03 7.08
C VAL A 85 -7.43 19.35 8.24
N ARG A 86 -7.39 18.58 9.33
CA ARG A 86 -8.21 18.86 10.53
C ARG A 86 -7.88 20.21 11.16
N LYS A 87 -6.59 20.55 11.30
CA LYS A 87 -6.14 21.84 11.84
C LYS A 87 -6.59 23.01 10.96
N ARG A 88 -6.42 22.89 9.64
CA ARG A 88 -6.86 23.92 8.68
C ARG A 88 -8.37 24.18 8.77
N ASN A 89 -9.18 23.11 8.76
CA ASN A 89 -10.63 23.21 8.85
C ASN A 89 -11.11 23.76 10.20
N ALA A 90 -10.34 23.61 11.27
CA ALA A 90 -10.64 24.19 12.58
C ALA A 90 -10.32 25.69 12.63
N SER A 91 -9.28 26.13 11.93
CA SER A 91 -8.89 27.54 11.81
C SER A 91 -9.84 28.34 10.93
N GLU A 92 -10.38 27.75 9.87
CA GLU A 92 -11.34 28.40 8.94
C GLU A 92 -12.76 28.57 9.53
N LYS A 93 -13.04 27.98 10.70
CA LYS A 93 -14.32 28.12 11.42
C LYS A 93 -14.31 29.19 12.52
N LYS A 94 -13.21 29.93 12.68
CA LYS A 94 -13.07 31.05 13.61
C LYS A 94 -13.05 32.36 12.84
#